data_AF-A0A6A7VLN1-F1
#
_entry.id   AF-A0A6A7VLN1-F1
#
_cell.length_a   1.000
_cell.length_b   1.000
_cell.length_c   1.000
_cell.angle_alpha   90.00
_cell.angle_beta   90.00
_cell.angle_gamma   90.00
#
_symmetry.space_group_name_H-M   'P 1'
#
loop_
_entity.id
_entity.type
_entity.pdbx_description
1 polymer ?
#
loop_
_entity_poly.entity_id
_entity_poly.type
_entity_poly.pdbx_seq_one_letter_code
_entity_poly.pdbx_strand_id
1 'polypeptide(L)'
;MKLAMVEEAKEIENSESPAVRLVRLSYIERIGSLLSIMIGEDISPRKSIVKEFHVSYDTIRKFLNFDSKIKFDTIAKFCYIIGHYLHFEYEAVDNYKSKKHITDRDERLALIKNLKRQYEEIFGAGAEVVKDLNKKKIDLRKFVTQGIK
;
A
#
# COMPACT_ATOMS: atom_id res chain seq x y z
N MET A 1 -13.21 19.58 39.40
CA MET A 1 -11.96 18.77 39.55
C MET A 1 -12.12 17.32 39.13
N LYS A 2 -13.17 16.59 39.57
CA LYS A 2 -13.37 15.16 39.22
C LYS A 2 -13.61 14.87 37.73
N LEU A 3 -14.16 15.80 36.95
CA LEU A 3 -14.43 15.64 35.51
C LEU A 3 -13.17 15.76 34.65
N ALA A 4 -12.32 16.76 34.91
CA ALA A 4 -11.08 16.98 34.15
C ALA A 4 -10.09 15.81 34.28
N MET A 5 -9.97 15.21 35.46
CA MET A 5 -9.09 14.05 35.69
C MET A 5 -9.59 12.77 34.99
N VAL A 6 -10.90 12.67 34.73
CA VAL A 6 -11.51 11.54 34.00
C VAL A 6 -11.37 11.72 32.49
N GLU A 7 -11.36 12.96 32.00
CA GLU A 7 -11.04 13.28 30.61
C GLU A 7 -9.56 13.09 30.30
N GLU A 8 -8.65 13.55 31.17
CA GLU A 8 -7.20 13.28 31.05
C GLU A 8 -6.89 11.79 31.09
N ALA A 9 -7.53 11.01 31.98
CA ALA A 9 -7.35 9.56 32.03
C ALA A 9 -7.82 8.87 30.73
N LYS A 10 -8.90 9.35 30.09
CA LYS A 10 -9.39 8.84 28.80
C LYS A 10 -8.50 9.22 27.61
N GLU A 11 -7.82 10.37 27.66
CA GLU A 11 -6.85 10.76 26.64
C GLU A 11 -5.53 9.97 26.74
N ILE A 12 -5.09 9.67 27.96
CA ILE A 12 -3.88 8.87 28.21
C ILE A 12 -4.08 7.41 27.79
N GLU A 13 -5.28 6.86 28.00
CA GLU A 13 -5.67 5.48 27.60
C GLU A 13 -5.78 5.31 26.06
N ASN A 14 -5.85 6.41 25.30
CA ASN A 14 -5.93 6.44 23.83
C ASN A 14 -4.63 6.86 23.13
N SER A 15 -3.54 7.07 23.88
CA SER A 15 -2.26 7.48 23.28
C SER A 15 -1.48 6.26 22.77
N GLU A 16 -1.23 6.24 21.47
CA GLU A 16 -0.36 5.27 20.81
C GLU A 16 1.02 5.24 21.51
N SER A 17 1.50 4.06 21.90
CA SER A 17 2.82 3.97 22.56
C SER A 17 3.92 4.48 21.61
N PRO A 18 5.04 5.03 22.12
CA PRO A 18 6.11 5.54 21.27
C PRO A 18 6.62 4.52 20.25
N ALA A 19 6.72 3.24 20.64
CA ALA A 19 7.13 2.16 19.75
C ALA A 19 6.11 1.94 18.61
N VAL A 20 4.81 1.91 18.93
CA VAL A 20 3.75 1.71 17.93
C VAL A 20 3.72 2.89 16.96
N ARG A 21 3.89 4.12 17.47
CA ARG A 21 4.00 5.33 16.64
C ARG A 21 5.19 5.27 15.70
N LEU A 22 6.37 4.85 16.17
CA LEU A 22 7.57 4.72 15.33
C LEU A 22 7.35 3.71 14.20
N VAL A 23 6.74 2.56 14.51
CA VAL A 23 6.39 1.55 13.51
C VAL A 23 5.43 2.14 12.47
N ARG A 24 4.38 2.84 12.90
CA ARG A 24 3.41 3.46 11.99
C ARG A 24 4.05 4.49 11.06
N LEU A 25 4.94 5.34 11.59
CA LEU A 25 5.67 6.33 10.80
C LEU A 25 6.60 5.66 9.78
N SER A 26 7.30 4.59 10.18
CA SER A 26 8.12 3.79 9.26
C SER A 26 7.30 3.20 8.11
N TYR A 27 6.11 2.68 8.39
CA TYR A 27 5.18 2.24 7.34
C TYR A 27 4.79 3.38 6.39
N ILE A 28 4.43 4.54 6.92
CA ILE A 28 4.01 5.70 6.12
C ILE A 28 5.13 6.13 5.17
N GLU A 29 6.36 6.24 5.67
CA GLU A 29 7.53 6.63 4.87
C GLU A 29 7.82 5.62 3.75
N ARG A 30 7.86 4.33 4.09
CA ARG A 30 8.18 3.27 3.11
C ARG A 30 7.08 3.12 2.07
N ILE A 31 5.80 3.19 2.47
CA ILE A 31 4.66 3.14 1.55
C ILE A 31 4.63 4.38 0.67
N GLY A 32 4.79 5.58 1.23
CA GLY A 32 4.82 6.82 0.47
C GLY A 32 5.91 6.83 -0.59
N SER A 33 7.10 6.33 -0.25
CA SER A 33 8.24 6.22 -1.16
C SER A 33 7.97 5.23 -2.30
N LEU A 34 7.50 4.02 -1.97
CA LEU A 34 7.16 3.00 -2.96
C LEU A 34 6.03 3.48 -3.90
N LEU A 35 4.99 4.11 -3.32
CA LEU A 35 3.86 4.64 -4.07
C LEU A 35 4.27 5.78 -5.01
N SER A 36 5.19 6.64 -4.59
CA SER A 36 5.73 7.71 -5.43
C SER A 36 6.40 7.15 -6.68
N ILE A 37 7.24 6.12 -6.52
CA ILE A 37 7.91 5.45 -7.64
C ILE A 37 6.88 4.79 -8.56
N MET A 38 5.94 4.02 -8.01
CA MET A 38 4.92 3.35 -8.82
C MET A 38 4.04 4.32 -9.62
N ILE A 39 3.74 5.50 -9.07
CA ILE A 39 3.01 6.56 -9.79
C ILE A 39 3.88 7.17 -10.89
N GLY A 40 5.17 7.44 -10.61
CA GLY A 40 6.11 7.99 -11.60
C GLY A 40 6.35 7.04 -12.76
N GLU A 41 6.30 5.74 -12.50
CA GLU A 41 6.47 4.65 -13.47
C GLU A 41 5.15 4.22 -14.16
N ASP A 42 4.06 4.95 -13.92
CA ASP A 42 2.70 4.69 -14.44
C ASP A 42 2.12 3.29 -14.08
N ILE A 43 2.68 2.64 -13.06
CA ILE A 43 2.23 1.32 -12.56
C ILE A 43 0.93 1.44 -11.78
N SER A 44 0.79 2.50 -10.97
CA SER A 44 -0.41 2.75 -10.17
C SER A 44 -0.91 4.19 -10.30
N PRO A 45 -1.46 4.57 -11.47
CA PRO A 45 -1.89 5.94 -11.71
C PRO A 45 -2.91 6.38 -10.66
N ARG A 46 -2.76 7.59 -10.10
CA ARG A 46 -3.63 8.09 -9.02
C ARG A 46 -5.12 7.99 -9.36
N LYS A 47 -5.46 8.28 -10.61
CA LYS A 47 -6.84 8.22 -11.11
C LYS A 47 -7.40 6.78 -11.07
N SER A 48 -6.59 5.79 -11.42
CA SER A 48 -6.97 4.37 -11.36
C SER A 48 -7.18 3.93 -9.92
N ILE A 49 -6.26 4.28 -9.00
CA ILE A 49 -6.39 3.97 -7.58
C ILE A 49 -7.72 4.51 -7.03
N VAL A 50 -8.03 5.79 -7.28
CA VAL A 50 -9.27 6.42 -6.81
C VAL A 50 -10.50 5.72 -7.37
N LYS A 51 -10.50 5.43 -8.67
CA LYS A 51 -11.64 4.83 -9.36
C LYS A 51 -11.88 3.37 -8.93
N GLU A 52 -10.83 2.58 -8.79
CA GLU A 52 -10.93 1.13 -8.57
C GLU A 52 -11.09 0.76 -7.10
N PHE A 53 -10.42 1.50 -6.22
CA PHE A 53 -10.38 1.20 -4.79
C PHE A 53 -11.20 2.17 -3.93
N HIS A 54 -11.82 3.19 -4.54
CA HIS A 54 -12.62 4.20 -3.85
C HIS A 54 -11.85 4.92 -2.72
N VAL A 55 -10.53 5.00 -2.86
CA VAL A 55 -9.66 5.78 -1.98
C VAL A 55 -9.66 7.23 -2.45
N SER A 56 -9.68 8.19 -1.51
CA SER A 56 -9.66 9.60 -1.87
C SER A 56 -8.29 10.05 -2.42
N TYR A 57 -8.27 11.04 -3.31
CA TYR A 57 -7.02 11.69 -3.73
C TYR A 57 -6.24 12.26 -2.53
N ASP A 58 -6.93 12.73 -1.50
CA ASP A 58 -6.30 13.25 -0.29
C ASP A 58 -5.54 12.16 0.48
N THR A 59 -6.08 10.95 0.56
CA THR A 59 -5.39 9.80 1.17
C THR A 59 -4.09 9.49 0.44
N ILE A 60 -4.10 9.50 -0.90
CA ILE A 60 -2.89 9.31 -1.70
C ILE A 60 -1.89 10.44 -1.41
N ARG A 61 -2.34 11.70 -1.43
CA ARG A 61 -1.50 12.86 -1.14
C ARG A 61 -0.87 12.79 0.25
N LYS A 62 -1.62 12.31 1.25
CA LYS A 62 -1.12 12.12 2.61
C LYS A 62 0.04 11.13 2.67
N PHE A 63 -0.03 10.00 1.96
CA PHE A 63 1.11 9.09 1.87
C PHE A 63 2.31 9.74 1.20
N LEU A 64 2.11 10.47 0.10
CA LEU A 64 3.20 11.15 -0.62
C LEU A 64 3.86 12.28 0.19
N ASN A 65 3.13 12.87 1.13
CA ASN A 65 3.63 13.90 2.04
C ASN A 65 4.02 13.34 3.42
N PHE A 66 4.04 12.01 3.57
CA PHE A 66 4.35 11.31 4.82
C PHE A 66 3.53 11.80 6.04
N ASP A 67 2.23 12.05 5.85
CA ASP A 67 1.37 12.57 6.90
C ASP A 67 1.29 11.60 8.09
N SER A 68 1.85 12.03 9.21
CA SER A 68 1.90 11.30 10.48
C SER A 68 0.53 10.97 11.10
N LYS A 69 -0.59 11.43 10.53
CA LYS A 69 -1.96 11.11 10.99
C LYS A 69 -2.56 9.89 10.29
N ILE A 70 -1.89 9.30 9.31
CA ILE A 70 -2.37 8.07 8.66
C ILE A 70 -2.46 6.94 9.70
N LYS A 71 -3.59 6.24 9.70
CA LYS A 71 -3.91 5.14 10.63
C LYS A 71 -3.49 3.78 10.07
N PHE A 72 -3.28 2.79 10.94
CA PHE A 72 -2.94 1.42 10.53
C PHE A 72 -3.98 0.77 9.60
N ASP A 73 -5.28 1.02 9.78
CA ASP A 73 -6.30 0.54 8.83
C ASP A 73 -6.07 1.05 7.40
N THR A 74 -5.66 2.32 7.27
CA THR A 74 -5.32 2.90 5.98
C THR A 74 -4.03 2.30 5.41
N ILE A 75 -3.02 2.04 6.25
CA ILE A 75 -1.80 1.31 5.87
C ILE A 75 -2.13 -0.10 5.35
N ALA A 76 -2.98 -0.84 6.07
CA ALA A 76 -3.41 -2.18 5.70
C ALA A 76 -4.14 -2.19 4.35
N LYS A 77 -5.03 -1.22 4.09
CA LYS A 77 -5.68 -1.06 2.77
C LYS A 77 -4.66 -0.88 1.64
N PHE A 78 -3.60 -0.12 1.87
CA PHE A 78 -2.55 0.09 0.88
C PHE A 78 -1.70 -1.15 0.59
N CYS A 79 -1.68 -2.15 1.50
CA CYS A 79 -1.12 -3.47 1.21
C CYS A 79 -1.83 -4.12 0.01
N TYR A 80 -3.16 -4.09 -0.02
CA TYR A 80 -3.96 -4.67 -1.09
C TYR A 80 -3.85 -3.88 -2.39
N ILE A 81 -3.85 -2.55 -2.30
CA ILE A 81 -3.76 -1.66 -3.48
C ILE A 81 -2.41 -1.84 -4.18
N ILE A 82 -1.30 -1.79 -3.44
CA ILE A 82 0.04 -1.93 -4.00
C ILE A 82 0.24 -3.33 -4.57
N GLY A 83 -0.14 -4.36 -3.81
CA GLY A 83 -0.02 -5.74 -4.27
C GLY A 83 -0.88 -6.05 -5.51
N HIS A 84 -2.04 -5.39 -5.67
CA HIS A 84 -2.85 -5.48 -6.88
C HIS A 84 -2.08 -4.96 -8.11
N TYR A 85 -1.63 -3.71 -8.09
CA TYR A 85 -0.97 -3.12 -9.25
C TYR A 85 0.34 -3.83 -9.60
N LEU A 86 1.15 -4.21 -8.60
CA LEU A 86 2.39 -4.96 -8.85
C LEU A 86 2.14 -6.35 -9.45
N HIS A 87 1.03 -7.00 -9.10
CA HIS A 87 0.66 -8.27 -9.70
C HIS A 87 0.25 -8.11 -11.17
N PHE A 88 -0.68 -7.20 -11.45
CA PHE A 88 -1.18 -6.95 -12.80
C PHE A 88 -0.09 -6.48 -13.75
N GLU A 89 0.75 -5.55 -13.31
CA GLU A 89 1.87 -5.04 -14.11
C GLU A 89 2.86 -6.16 -14.45
N TYR A 90 3.19 -7.01 -13.48
CA TYR A 90 4.06 -8.17 -13.72
C TYR A 90 3.46 -9.13 -14.74
N GLU A 91 2.18 -9.50 -14.60
CA GLU A 91 1.52 -10.41 -15.54
C GLU A 91 1.44 -9.81 -16.94
N ALA A 92 1.16 -8.51 -17.06
CA ALA A 92 1.09 -7.82 -18.35
C ALA A 92 2.44 -7.88 -19.08
N VAL A 93 3.54 -7.58 -18.38
CA VAL A 93 4.89 -7.56 -18.97
C VAL A 93 5.42 -8.97 -19.22
N ASP A 94 5.18 -9.91 -18.30
CA ASP A 94 5.66 -11.28 -18.44
C ASP A 94 4.99 -12.00 -19.63
N ASN A 95 3.71 -11.71 -19.88
CA ASN A 95 2.95 -12.28 -21.00
C ASN A 95 3.23 -11.63 -22.37
N TYR A 96 4.06 -10.58 -22.45
CA TYR A 96 4.40 -9.93 -23.71
C TYR A 96 5.36 -10.81 -24.54
N LYS A 97 4.91 -11.34 -25.70
CA LYS A 97 5.63 -12.37 -26.48
C LYS A 97 6.52 -11.86 -27.62
N SER A 98 6.64 -10.55 -27.85
CA SER A 98 7.33 -10.02 -29.03
C SER A 98 8.86 -9.96 -28.83
N LYS A 99 9.64 -10.56 -29.74
CA LYS A 99 11.11 -10.56 -29.69
C LYS A 99 11.77 -9.18 -29.88
N LYS A 100 11.05 -8.17 -30.37
CA LYS A 100 11.58 -6.83 -30.67
C LYS A 100 11.81 -5.95 -29.44
N HIS A 101 11.20 -6.29 -28.31
CA HIS A 101 11.20 -5.49 -27.07
C HIS A 101 11.76 -6.28 -25.88
N ILE A 102 12.62 -7.28 -26.11
CA ILE A 102 13.12 -8.15 -25.03
C ILE A 102 13.90 -7.36 -23.98
N THR A 103 14.77 -6.43 -24.40
CA THR A 103 15.55 -5.60 -23.47
C THR A 103 14.65 -4.72 -22.61
N ASP A 104 13.73 -3.97 -23.22
CA ASP A 104 12.76 -3.12 -22.50
C ASP A 104 11.88 -3.95 -21.54
N ARG A 105 11.49 -5.16 -21.95
CA ARG A 105 10.73 -6.11 -21.13
C ARG A 105 11.54 -6.56 -19.92
N ASP A 106 12.79 -6.95 -20.11
CA ASP A 106 13.63 -7.47 -19.02
C ASP A 106 13.98 -6.37 -18.01
N GLU A 107 14.25 -5.15 -18.49
CA GLU A 107 14.43 -3.96 -17.64
C GLU A 107 13.15 -3.66 -16.84
N ARG A 108 11.98 -3.67 -17.50
CA ARG A 108 10.70 -3.46 -16.82
C ARG A 108 10.40 -4.55 -15.80
N LEU A 109 10.68 -5.81 -16.11
CA LEU A 109 10.54 -6.92 -15.16
C LEU A 109 11.51 -6.79 -13.97
N ALA A 110 12.74 -6.35 -14.21
CA ALA A 110 13.71 -6.11 -13.14
C ALA A 110 13.22 -5.01 -12.18
N LEU A 111 12.69 -3.91 -12.72
CA LEU A 111 12.05 -2.85 -11.94
C LEU A 111 10.89 -3.41 -11.10
N ILE A 112 9.94 -4.11 -11.72
CA ILE A 112 8.76 -4.66 -11.02
C ILE A 112 9.18 -5.66 -9.93
N LYS A 113 10.17 -6.52 -10.19
CA LYS A 113 10.70 -7.46 -9.19
C LYS A 113 11.32 -6.73 -8.00
N ASN A 114 12.05 -5.64 -8.25
CA ASN A 114 12.59 -4.81 -7.17
C ASN A 114 11.48 -4.14 -6.35
N LEU A 115 10.43 -3.62 -7.00
CA LEU A 115 9.28 -3.02 -6.31
C LEU A 115 8.50 -4.06 -5.50
N LYS A 116 8.34 -5.29 -6.02
CA LYS A 116 7.75 -6.42 -5.29
C LYS A 116 8.54 -6.80 -4.04
N ARG A 117 9.87 -6.86 -4.13
CA ARG A 117 10.73 -7.10 -2.96
C ARG A 117 10.53 -6.03 -1.90
N GLN A 118 10.54 -4.74 -2.28
CA GLN A 118 10.27 -3.65 -1.34
C GLN A 118 8.87 -3.76 -0.70
N TYR A 119 7.87 -4.11 -1.50
CA TYR A 119 6.51 -4.38 -1.00
C TYR A 119 6.48 -5.52 0.03
N GLU A 120 7.14 -6.63 -0.25
CA GLU A 120 7.25 -7.78 0.66
C GLU A 120 8.00 -7.41 1.96
N GLU A 121 9.07 -6.64 1.87
CA GLU A 121 9.80 -6.12 3.04
C GLU A 121 8.98 -5.15 3.90
N ILE A 122 8.00 -4.45 3.32
CA ILE A 122 7.10 -3.56 4.05
C ILE A 122 6.03 -4.38 4.76
N PHE A 123 5.31 -5.23 4.03
CA PHE A 123 4.09 -5.84 4.52
C PHE A 123 4.24 -7.26 5.06
N GLY A 124 5.36 -7.94 4.80
CA GLY A 124 5.65 -9.28 5.30
C GLY A 124 4.48 -10.25 5.08
N ALA A 125 3.88 -10.73 6.18
CA ALA A 125 2.72 -11.61 6.15
C ALA A 125 1.53 -11.05 5.34
N GLY A 126 1.32 -9.73 5.33
CA GLY A 126 0.29 -9.09 4.51
C GLY A 126 0.52 -9.28 3.01
N ALA A 127 1.78 -9.25 2.57
CA ALA A 127 2.13 -9.50 1.17
C ALA A 127 1.87 -10.96 0.76
N GLU A 128 2.16 -11.92 1.65
CA GLU A 128 1.86 -13.33 1.40
C GLU A 128 0.34 -13.59 1.32
N VAL A 129 -0.46 -12.94 2.17
CA VAL A 129 -1.93 -12.99 2.07
C VAL A 129 -2.40 -12.49 0.70
N VAL A 130 -1.91 -11.34 0.25
CA VAL A 130 -2.28 -10.77 -1.06
C VAL A 130 -1.87 -11.68 -2.22
N LYS A 131 -0.68 -12.27 -2.15
CA LYS A 131 -0.19 -13.24 -3.13
C LYS A 131 -1.08 -14.47 -3.23
N ASP A 132 -1.55 -15.00 -2.10
CA ASP A 132 -2.47 -16.13 -2.09
C ASP A 132 -3.87 -15.77 -2.60
N LEU A 133 -4.35 -14.56 -2.30
CA LEU A 133 -5.60 -14.05 -2.87
C LEU A 133 -5.51 -13.89 -4.40
N ASN A 134 -4.40 -13.37 -4.92
CA ASN A 134 -4.15 -13.28 -6.36
C ASN A 134 -4.11 -14.66 -7.03
N LYS A 135 -3.41 -15.65 -6.45
CA LYS A 135 -3.43 -17.05 -6.95
C LYS A 135 -4.84 -17.62 -7.01
N LYS A 136 -5.67 -17.32 -6.01
CA LYS A 136 -7.09 -17.72 -5.95
C LYS A 136 -8.00 -16.86 -6.84
N LYS A 137 -7.46 -15.89 -7.58
CA LYS A 137 -8.19 -14.93 -8.42
C LYS A 137 -9.29 -14.18 -7.66
N ILE A 138 -9.04 -13.91 -6.37
CA ILE A 138 -9.96 -13.13 -5.55
C ILE A 138 -9.77 -11.65 -5.83
N ASP A 139 -10.88 -10.94 -5.98
CA ASP A 139 -10.88 -9.50 -6.18
C ASP A 139 -10.43 -8.75 -4.90
N LEU A 140 -9.22 -8.21 -4.94
CA LEU A 140 -8.59 -7.48 -3.85
C LEU A 140 -9.33 -6.17 -3.50
N ARG A 141 -10.10 -5.59 -4.43
CA ARG A 141 -10.83 -4.32 -4.21
C ARG A 141 -11.81 -4.43 -3.05
N LYS A 142 -12.37 -5.63 -2.83
CA LYS A 142 -13.32 -5.92 -1.74
C LYS A 142 -12.74 -5.66 -0.36
N PHE A 143 -11.44 -5.93 -0.16
CA PHE A 143 -10.76 -5.74 1.14
C PHE A 143 -10.49 -4.26 1.46
N VAL A 144 -10.59 -3.39 0.45
CA VAL A 144 -10.46 -1.94 0.64
C VAL A 144 -11.82 -1.28 0.83
N THR A 145 -12.83 -1.70 0.06
CA THR A 145 -14.16 -1.05 0.03
C THR A 145 -15.13 -1.58 1.08
N GLN A 146 -15.01 -2.85 1.52
CA GLN A 146 -15.95 -3.48 2.45
C GLN A 146 -15.42 -3.59 3.88
N GLY A 147 -14.22 -3.06 4.14
CA GLY A 147 -13.47 -3.24 5.39
C GLY A 147 -12.82 -4.62 5.48
N ILE A 148 -11.71 -4.70 6.20
CA ILE A 148 -11.13 -5.98 6.61
C ILE A 148 -12.01 -6.48 7.76
N LYS A 149 -12.70 -7.61 7.56
CA LYS A 149 -13.52 -8.24 8.61
C LYS A 149 -12.65 -8.87 9.69
#